data_AF-A0AAJ5QWN4-F1
#
_entry.id   AF-A0AAJ5QWN4-F1
#
_cell.length_a   1.000
_cell.length_b   1.000
_cell.length_c   1.000
_cell.angle_alpha   90.00
_cell.angle_beta   90.00
_cell.angle_gamma   90.00
#
_symmetry.space_group_name_H-M   'P 1'
#
loop_
_entity.id
_entity.type
_entity.pdbx_description
1 polymer ?
#
loop_
_entity_poly.entity_id
_entity_poly.type
_entity_poly.pdbx_seq_one_letter_code
_entity_poly.pdbx_strand_id
1 'polypeptide(L)' 'MAEQLEFFPVQSPCRGICQSDERGFCRGCFRSREERFHWQTMSDAQKQDVLRLCRQRLLRKLRANKPQAEEEPQQPSLF' A
#
# COMPACT_ATOMS: atom_id res chain seq x y z
N MET A 1 31.48 -9.24 -19.62
CA MET A 1 30.82 -7.93 -19.68
C MET A 1 30.00 -7.80 -18.42
N ALA A 2 30.30 -6.80 -17.58
CA ALA A 2 29.71 -6.70 -16.25
C ALA A 2 28.19 -6.48 -16.37
N GLU A 3 27.42 -7.35 -15.75
CA GLU A 3 26.00 -7.17 -15.52
C GLU A 3 25.82 -5.85 -14.77
N GLN A 4 25.36 -4.81 -15.48
CA GLN A 4 24.83 -3.60 -14.86
C GLN A 4 23.56 -4.01 -14.11
N LEU A 5 23.73 -4.41 -12.86
CA LEU A 5 22.64 -4.48 -11.90
C LEU A 5 22.25 -3.03 -11.60
N GLU A 6 21.42 -2.44 -12.45
CA GLU A 6 20.84 -1.12 -12.21
C GLU A 6 19.99 -1.21 -10.95
N PHE A 7 20.60 -0.87 -9.82
CA PHE A 7 19.95 -0.79 -8.53
C PHE A 7 19.12 0.50 -8.54
N PHE A 8 17.96 0.45 -9.20
CA PHE A 8 17.07 1.60 -9.27
C PHE A 8 16.68 2.00 -7.85
N PRO A 9 16.92 3.26 -7.45
CA PRO A 9 16.63 3.69 -6.09
C PRO A 9 15.12 3.56 -5.82
N VAL A 10 14.79 2.97 -4.68
CA VAL A 10 13.39 2.77 -4.28
C VAL A 10 12.72 4.13 -4.09
N GLN A 11 11.76 4.43 -4.97
CA GLN A 11 11.06 5.70 -4.97
C GLN A 11 10.13 5.86 -3.77
N SER A 12 9.99 7.10 -3.27
CA SER A 12 9.10 7.37 -2.14
C SER A 12 7.63 7.31 -2.59
N PRO A 13 6.74 6.63 -1.85
CA PRO A 13 5.31 6.56 -2.18
C PRO A 13 4.53 7.80 -1.69
N CYS A 14 5.22 8.88 -1.34
CA CYS A 14 4.59 10.04 -0.70
C CYS A 14 3.77 10.84 -1.72
N ARG A 15 2.50 11.11 -1.41
CA ARG A 15 1.60 11.93 -2.24
C ARG A 15 1.43 13.36 -1.73
N GLY A 16 2.34 13.83 -0.86
CA GLY A 16 2.27 15.15 -0.23
C GLY A 16 1.19 15.29 0.87
N ILE A 17 0.49 14.21 1.21
CA ILE A 17 -0.57 14.22 2.23
C ILE A 17 0.01 13.73 3.56
N CYS A 18 0.31 14.64 4.49
CA CYS A 18 0.87 14.29 5.81
C CYS A 18 -0.20 14.18 6.91
N GLN A 19 -1.36 13.59 6.60
CA GLN A 19 -2.45 13.39 7.56
C GLN A 19 -2.49 11.95 8.05
N SER A 20 -2.56 11.75 9.37
CA SER A 20 -2.73 10.43 9.99
C SER A 20 -4.20 10.03 10.02
N ASP A 21 -4.47 8.75 9.81
CA ASP A 21 -5.77 8.13 10.04
C ASP A 21 -5.94 7.75 11.52
N GLU A 22 -7.13 7.32 11.91
CA GLU A 22 -7.46 6.90 13.29
C GLU A 22 -6.54 5.80 13.83
N ARG A 23 -5.99 4.98 12.92
CA ARG A 23 -5.05 3.89 13.23
C ARG A 23 -3.58 4.31 13.25
N GLY A 24 -3.27 5.60 13.09
CA GLY A 24 -1.91 6.13 13.11
C GLY A 24 -1.10 5.97 11.81
N PHE A 25 -1.75 5.60 10.70
CA PHE A 25 -1.13 5.50 9.36
C PHE A 25 -1.43 6.72 8.51
N CYS A 26 -0.51 7.12 7.63
CA CYS A 26 -0.76 8.20 6.68
C CYS A 26 -1.93 7.87 5.72
N ARG A 27 -2.88 8.79 5.56
CA ARG A 27 -4.03 8.62 4.65
C ARG A 27 -3.64 8.49 3.17
N GLY A 28 -2.51 9.08 2.77
CA GLY A 28 -2.02 9.05 1.39
C GLY A 28 -1.14 7.85 1.07
N CYS A 29 -0.06 7.66 1.83
CA CYS A 29 0.95 6.63 1.55
C CYS A 29 0.88 5.40 2.46
N PHE A 30 -0.03 5.37 3.44
CA PHE A 30 -0.23 4.24 4.37
C PHE A 30 0.97 3.87 5.25
N ARG A 31 1.97 4.75 5.30
CA ARG A 31 3.14 4.60 6.15
C ARG A 31 2.84 4.98 7.59
N SER A 32 3.44 4.29 8.56
CA SER A 32 3.41 4.68 9.96
C SER A 32 4.25 5.95 10.19
N ARG A 33 4.13 6.55 11.38
CA ARG A 33 4.97 7.69 11.77
C ARG A 33 6.46 7.32 11.78
N GLU A 34 6.80 6.16 12.33
CA GLU A 34 8.18 5.67 12.43
C GLU A 34 8.76 5.37 11.04
N GLU A 35 7.99 4.75 10.16
CA GLU A 35 8.41 4.48 8.78
C GLU A 35 8.74 5.79 8.05
N ARG A 36 7.91 6.84 8.20
CA ARG A 36 8.18 8.15 7.61
C ARG A 36 9.48 8.77 8.13
N PHE A 37 9.69 8.72 9.45
CA PHE A 37 10.86 9.30 10.09
C PHE A 37 12.15 8.59 9.68
N HIS A 38 12.15 7.25 9.63
CA HIS A 38 13.32 6.45 9.29
C HIS A 38 13.51 6.16 7.80
N TRP A 39 12.68 6.71 6.90
CA TRP A 39 12.75 6.37 5.47
C TRP A 39 14.11 6.65 4.83
N GLN A 40 14.74 7.76 5.21
CA GLN A 40 16.04 8.15 4.64
C GLN A 40 17.18 7.25 5.13
N THR A 41 17.02 6.61 6.30
CA THR A 41 18.03 5.73 6.91
C THR A 41 17.78 4.25 6.61
N MET A 42 16.66 3.90 5.98
CA MET A 42 16.32 2.52 5.64
C MET A 42 17.15 2.01 4.46
N SER A 43 17.52 0.72 4.51
CA SER A 43 18.07 0.01 3.35
C SER A 43 17.00 -0.19 2.28
N ASP A 44 17.39 -0.41 1.04
CA ASP A 44 16.42 -0.55 -0.05
C ASP A 44 15.52 -1.79 0.13
N ALA A 45 16.03 -2.87 0.73
CA ALA A 45 15.21 -4.01 1.15
C ALA A 45 14.13 -3.60 2.16
N GLN A 46 14.50 -2.83 3.19
CA GLN A 46 13.55 -2.29 4.17
C GLN A 46 12.53 -1.37 3.52
N LYS A 47 12.96 -0.52 2.57
CA LYS A 47 12.05 0.37 1.83
C LYS A 47 11.02 -0.44 1.03
N GLN A 48 11.46 -1.50 0.35
CA GLN A 48 10.57 -2.41 -0.39
C GLN A 48 9.58 -3.12 0.54
N ASP A 49 10.03 -3.57 1.71
CA ASP A 49 9.15 -4.20 2.71
C ASP A 49 8.10 -3.21 3.22
N VAL A 50 8.49 -1.97 3.52
CA VAL A 50 7.55 -0.91 3.91
C VAL A 50 6.53 -0.65 2.80
N LEU A 51 6.95 -0.60 1.54
CA LEU A 51 6.04 -0.45 0.40
C LEU A 51 5.07 -1.63 0.29
N ARG A 52 5.54 -2.86 0.49
CA ARG A 52 4.71 -4.08 0.52
C ARG A 52 3.65 -3.99 1.62
N LEU A 53 4.04 -3.58 2.83
CA LEU A 53 3.13 -3.39 3.96
C LEU A 53 2.10 -2.29 3.69
N CYS A 54 2.51 -1.16 3.11
CA CYS A 54 1.62 -0.07 2.74
C CYS A 54 0.56 -0.52 1.74
N ARG A 55 0.95 -1.29 0.72
CA ARG A 55 0.02 -1.90 -0.24
C ARG A 55 -0.97 -2.83 0.46
N GLN A 56 -0.50 -3.66 1.38
CA GLN A 56 -1.37 -4.56 2.15
C GLN A 56 -2.37 -3.80 3.04
N ARG A 57 -1.93 -2.71 3.69
CA ARG A 57 -2.80 -1.84 4.49
C ARG A 57 -3.87 -1.17 3.62
N LEU A 58 -3.50 -0.68 2.43
CA LEU A 58 -4.43 -0.13 1.45
C LEU A 58 -5.47 -1.18 1.02
N LEU A 59 -5.05 -2.39 0.64
CA LEU A 59 -5.97 -3.46 0.24
C LEU A 59 -6.94 -3.84 1.37
N ARG A 60 -6.46 -3.90 2.62
CA ARG A 60 -7.34 -4.11 3.78
C ARG A 60 -8.37 -3.00 3.93
N LYS A 61 -7.98 -1.74 3.74
CA LYS A 61 -8.89 -0.58 3.79
C LYS A 61 -9.94 -0.65 2.67
N LEU A 62 -9.53 -0.99 1.44
CA LEU A 62 -10.45 -1.14 0.31
C LEU A 62 -11.46 -2.28 0.53
N ARG A 63 -11.01 -3.43 1.06
CA ARG A 63 -11.90 -4.55 1.41
C ARG A 63 -12.90 -4.18 2.50
N ALA A 64 -12.44 -3.47 3.54
CA ALA A 64 -13.32 -2.99 4.61
C ALA A 64 -14.31 -1.91 4.13
N ASN A 65 -13.97 -1.19 3.06
CA ASN A 65 -14.81 -0.14 2.48
C ASN A 65 -15.75 -0.65 1.38
N LYS A 66 -15.55 -1.88 0.85
CA LYS A 66 -16.46 -2.47 -0.13
C LYS A 66 -17.77 -2.84 0.61
N PRO A 67 -18.90 -2.15 0.37
CA PRO A 67 -20.18 -2.69 0.81
C PRO A 67 -20.36 -4.05 0.14
N GLN A 68 -20.92 -5.03 0.84
CA GLN A 68 -21.25 -6.34 0.25
C GLN A 68 -22.18 -6.11 -0.94
N ALA A 69 -21.62 -6.02 -2.14
CA ALA A 69 -22.38 -6.13 -3.37
C ALA A 69 -22.69 -7.61 -3.51
N GLU A 70 -23.94 -7.93 -3.17
CA GLU A 70 -24.71 -9.09 -3.53
C GLU A 70 -24.27 -9.64 -4.90
N GLU A 71 -23.61 -10.81 -4.89
CA GLU A 71 -23.62 -11.71 -6.03
C GLU A 71 -24.63 -12.80 -5.71
N GLU A 72 -25.93 -12.46 -5.79
CA GLU A 72 -26.93 -13.48 -6.10
C GLU A 72 -26.65 -13.96 -7.53
N PRO A 73 -26.36 -15.24 -7.77
CA PRO A 73 -26.34 -15.75 -9.13
C PRO A 73 -27.78 -15.68 -9.65
N GLN A 74 -28.07 -14.67 -10.46
CA GLN A 74 -29.31 -14.60 -11.24
C GLN A 74 -29.31 -15.80 -12.19
N GLN A 75 -29.89 -16.92 -11.74
CA GLN A 75 -30.21 -18.04 -12.60
C GLN A 75 -31.27 -17.53 -13.60
N PRO A 76 -31.01 -17.53 -14.91
CA PRO A 76 -32.07 -17.25 -15.86
C PRO A 76 -33.11 -18.36 -15.73
N SER A 77 -34.35 -17.99 -15.41
CA SER A 77 -35.48 -18.91 -15.43
C SER A 77 -35.63 -19.44 -16.85
N LEU A 78 -35.30 -20.72 -17.06
CA LEU A 78 -35.63 -21.44 -18.28
C LEU A 78 -37.12 -21.84 -18.19
N PHE A 79 -37.97 -20.90 -18.59
CA PHE A 79 -39.33 -21.17 -19.05
C PHE A 79 -39.45 -20.71 -20.50
#